data_AF-A0A5S9YEE4-F1
#
_entry.id   AF-A0A5S9YEE4-F1
#
_cell.length_a   1.000
_cell.length_b   1.000
_cell.length_c   1.000
_cell.angle_alpha   90.00
_cell.angle_beta   90.00
_cell.angle_gamma   90.00
#
_symmetry.space_group_name_H-M   'P 1'
#
loop_
_entity.id
_entity.type
_entity.pdbx_description
1 polymer ?
#
loop_
_entity_poly.entity_id
_entity_poly.type
_entity_poly.pdbx_seq_one_letter_code
_entity_poly.pdbx_strand_id
1 'polypeptide(L)'
;MEKYFDSNRVLCINKLKLTIGDNEEDGFYLKSWIDAAAKRKIQHLDVQFLPQFHKIHFNLYKCEALVSLRLFEVSLDKGRIFSFPCMKTMHLEDNVYPNEATFKELISCCPVLEDLTISFWFRFTDS
;
A
#
# COMPACT_ATOMS: atom_id res chain seq x y z
N MET A 1 -23.80 2.45 40.85
CA MET A 1 -23.67 3.44 39.78
C MET A 1 -22.86 2.80 38.68
N GLU A 2 -23.44 2.78 37.49
CA GLU A 2 -23.28 1.73 36.48
C GLU A 2 -21.89 1.69 35.83
N LYS A 3 -21.34 0.47 35.72
CA LYS A 3 -20.23 0.15 34.83
C LYS A 3 -20.73 0.35 33.40
N TYR A 4 -20.36 1.46 32.77
CA TYR A 4 -20.56 1.62 31.35
C TYR A 4 -19.72 0.56 30.63
N PHE A 5 -20.42 -0.37 30.00
CA PHE A 5 -19.85 -1.35 29.10
C PHE A 5 -19.14 -0.61 27.96
N ASP A 6 -17.87 -0.96 27.81
CA ASP A 6 -16.96 -0.77 26.68
C ASP A 6 -17.68 -0.63 25.32
N SER A 7 -18.04 0.60 24.97
CA SER A 7 -18.80 0.92 23.74
C SER A 7 -17.89 1.24 22.55
N ASN A 8 -16.67 0.67 22.49
CA ASN A 8 -15.79 0.88 21.34
C ASN A 8 -15.04 -0.38 20.87
N ARG A 9 -15.69 -1.54 20.88
CA ARG A 9 -15.30 -2.68 20.00
C ARG A 9 -15.58 -2.38 18.52
N VAL A 10 -15.09 -1.23 18.01
CA VAL A 10 -15.33 -0.80 16.64
C VAL A 10 -14.33 -1.50 15.72
N LEU A 11 -14.71 -2.72 15.28
CA LEU A 11 -14.29 -3.39 14.05
C LEU A 11 -12.78 -3.31 13.74
N CYS A 12 -12.02 -4.19 14.41
CA CYS A 12 -10.57 -4.35 14.46
C CYS A 12 -9.95 -4.87 13.14
N ILE A 13 -10.25 -4.23 12.01
CA ILE A 13 -9.59 -4.59 10.75
C ILE A 13 -8.12 -4.17 10.89
N ASN A 14 -7.23 -5.16 11.02
CA ASN A 14 -5.78 -4.92 11.10
C ASN A 14 -5.09 -5.07 9.74
N LYS A 15 -5.68 -5.88 8.85
CA LYS A 15 -5.16 -6.18 7.52
C LYS A 15 -6.21 -5.87 6.45
N LEU A 16 -5.78 -5.17 5.40
CA LEU A 16 -6.53 -5.02 4.17
C LEU A 16 -5.75 -5.70 3.04
N LYS A 17 -6.42 -6.60 2.30
CA LYS A 17 -5.91 -7.15 1.05
C LYS A 17 -6.85 -6.74 -0.09
N LEU A 18 -6.29 -6.12 -1.12
CA LEU A 18 -7.00 -5.71 -2.33
C LEU A 18 -6.39 -6.42 -3.53
N THR A 19 -7.22 -7.11 -4.29
CA THR A 19 -6.86 -7.67 -5.59
C THR A 19 -7.79 -7.03 -6.61
N ILE A 20 -7.24 -6.18 -7.46
CA ILE A 20 -7.99 -5.39 -8.43
C ILE A 20 -7.76 -5.98 -9.81
N GLY A 21 -8.86 -6.33 -10.46
CA GLY A 21 -8.87 -6.83 -11.83
C GLY A 21 -8.77 -5.70 -12.85
N ASP A 22 -9.04 -6.05 -14.10
CA ASP A 22 -8.90 -5.19 -15.27
C ASP A 22 -10.05 -4.18 -15.49
N ASN A 23 -10.96 -4.07 -14.51
CA ASN A 23 -12.10 -3.17 -14.66
C ASN A 23 -11.68 -1.74 -14.28
N GLU A 24 -11.79 -0.80 -15.23
CA GLU A 24 -11.48 0.62 -15.02
C GLU A 24 -12.18 1.21 -13.78
N GLU A 25 -13.39 0.74 -13.47
CA GLU A 25 -14.20 1.20 -12.32
C GLU A 25 -13.54 0.92 -10.96
N ASP A 26 -12.81 -0.19 -10.81
CA ASP A 26 -12.24 -0.61 -9.54
C ASP A 26 -11.08 0.31 -9.09
N GLY A 27 -10.37 0.91 -10.05
CA GLY A 27 -9.33 1.90 -9.79
C GLY A 27 -9.85 3.17 -9.11
N PHE A 28 -11.10 3.58 -9.37
CA PHE A 28 -11.70 4.77 -8.77
C PHE A 28 -12.00 4.59 -7.28
N TYR A 29 -12.36 3.37 -6.86
CA TYR A 29 -12.71 3.09 -5.46
C TYR A 29 -11.49 2.84 -4.57
N LEU A 30 -10.33 2.49 -5.16
CA LEU A 30 -9.11 2.18 -4.42
C LEU A 30 -8.76 3.28 -3.40
N LYS A 31 -8.77 4.53 -3.82
CA LYS A 31 -8.47 5.67 -2.94
C LYS A 31 -9.41 5.70 -1.74
N SER A 32 -10.71 5.49 -1.97
CA SER A 32 -11.74 5.48 -0.92
C SER A 32 -11.56 4.31 0.04
N TRP A 33 -11.20 3.12 -0.45
CA TRP A 33 -10.94 1.95 0.38
C TRP A 33 -9.69 2.13 1.26
N ILE A 34 -8.60 2.64 0.68
CA ILE A 34 -7.38 2.94 1.44
C ILE A 34 -7.66 4.05 2.46
N ASP A 35 -8.35 5.13 2.08
CA ASP A 35 -8.71 6.21 2.99
C ASP A 35 -9.57 5.69 4.17
N ALA A 36 -10.52 4.81 3.90
CA ALA A 36 -11.34 4.18 4.93
C ALA A 36 -10.51 3.25 5.85
N ALA A 37 -9.55 2.52 5.30
CA ALA A 37 -8.66 1.66 6.05
C ALA A 37 -7.64 2.46 6.89
N ALA A 38 -7.09 3.54 6.33
CA ALA A 38 -6.20 4.46 7.02
C ALA A 38 -6.90 5.10 8.23
N LYS A 39 -8.17 5.50 8.10
CA LYS A 39 -9.00 5.98 9.22
C LYS A 39 -9.14 4.96 10.34
N ARG A 40 -9.04 3.67 10.03
CA ARG A 40 -9.07 2.55 10.98
C ARG A 40 -7.69 2.18 11.52
N LYS A 41 -6.63 2.88 11.10
CA LYS A 41 -5.24 2.63 11.51
C LYS A 41 -4.81 1.18 11.26
N ILE A 42 -5.12 0.64 10.08
CA ILE A 42 -4.65 -0.68 9.68
C ILE A 42 -3.12 -0.77 9.78
N GLN A 43 -2.61 -1.96 10.13
CA GLN A 43 -1.17 -2.22 10.22
C GLN A 43 -0.63 -2.97 9.00
N HIS A 44 -1.48 -3.69 8.28
CA HIS A 44 -1.06 -4.51 7.15
C HIS A 44 -1.86 -4.16 5.89
N LEU A 45 -1.16 -3.86 4.81
CA LEU A 45 -1.76 -3.56 3.52
C LEU A 45 -1.10 -4.42 2.44
N ASP A 46 -1.92 -5.15 1.68
CA ASP A 46 -1.51 -5.95 0.53
C ASP A 46 -2.34 -5.50 -0.68
N VAL A 47 -1.68 -4.93 -1.68
CA VAL A 47 -2.33 -4.46 -2.91
C VAL A 47 -1.72 -5.16 -4.09
N GLN A 48 -2.60 -5.81 -4.85
CA GLN A 48 -2.29 -6.52 -6.07
C GLN A 48 -3.13 -5.95 -7.20
N PHE A 49 -2.47 -5.48 -8.25
CA PHE A 49 -3.12 -5.20 -9.54
C PHE A 49 -2.89 -6.37 -10.48
N LEU A 50 -3.80 -6.58 -11.43
CA LEU A 50 -3.63 -7.51 -12.54
C LEU A 50 -3.40 -6.70 -13.83
N PRO A 51 -2.54 -7.18 -14.75
CA PRO A 51 -1.60 -6.30 -15.47
C PRO A 51 -2.13 -5.64 -16.76
N GLN A 52 -3.42 -5.31 -16.85
CA GLN A 52 -3.97 -4.75 -18.08
C GLN A 52 -4.27 -3.24 -17.92
N PHE A 53 -3.23 -2.47 -18.24
CA PHE A 53 -3.31 -1.13 -18.80
C PHE A 53 -3.87 0.05 -18.01
N HIS A 54 -3.81 0.06 -16.68
CA HIS A 54 -4.18 1.27 -15.94
C HIS A 54 -3.10 1.73 -14.97
N LYS A 55 -2.54 2.93 -15.24
CA LYS A 55 -1.74 3.68 -14.29
C LYS A 55 -2.67 4.07 -13.15
N ILE A 56 -2.77 3.22 -12.12
CA ILE A 56 -3.54 3.57 -10.94
C ILE A 56 -2.59 4.26 -9.98
N HIS A 57 -2.88 5.53 -9.74
CA HIS A 57 -2.05 6.43 -8.94
C HIS A 57 -2.20 6.05 -7.45
N PHE A 58 -1.19 5.38 -6.92
CA PHE A 58 -1.24 4.82 -5.59
C PHE A 58 -0.72 5.79 -4.51
N ASN A 59 -1.60 6.16 -3.56
CA ASN A 59 -1.34 7.27 -2.62
C ASN A 59 -1.46 6.82 -1.17
N LEU A 60 -0.33 6.45 -0.57
CA LEU A 60 -0.28 5.90 0.79
C LEU A 60 -0.07 6.91 1.92
N TYR A 61 -0.13 8.21 1.66
CA TYR A 61 0.26 9.28 2.59
C TYR A 61 -0.50 9.33 3.93
N LYS A 62 -1.59 8.56 4.12
CA LYS A 62 -2.40 8.56 5.36
C LYS A 62 -2.16 7.36 6.28
N CYS A 63 -1.32 6.41 5.88
CA CYS A 63 -1.23 5.12 6.54
C CYS A 63 -0.10 5.07 7.58
N GLU A 64 -0.10 6.00 8.53
CA GLU A 64 0.97 6.16 9.53
C GLU A 64 1.16 4.94 10.45
N ALA A 65 0.08 4.17 10.66
CA ALA A 65 0.10 2.97 11.49
C ALA A 65 0.57 1.71 10.75
N LEU A 66 0.89 1.80 9.46
CA LEU A 66 1.35 0.62 8.70
C LEU A 66 2.66 0.09 9.26
N VAL A 67 2.64 -1.22 9.51
CA VAL A 67 3.78 -2.03 9.91
C VAL A 67 4.25 -2.89 8.74
N SER A 68 3.34 -3.31 7.86
CA SER A 68 3.65 -4.16 6.72
C SER A 68 2.93 -3.68 5.46
N LEU A 69 3.68 -3.60 4.37
CA LEU A 69 3.19 -3.24 3.05
C LEU A 69 3.65 -4.28 2.01
N ARG A 70 2.70 -4.76 1.21
CA ARG A 70 2.98 -5.51 -0.03
C ARG A 70 2.33 -4.80 -1.21
N LEU A 71 3.12 -4.56 -2.24
CA LEU A 71 2.70 -3.99 -3.52
C LEU A 71 3.12 -4.93 -4.64
N PHE A 72 2.15 -5.42 -5.41
CA PHE A 72 2.36 -6.30 -6.57
C PHE A 72 1.74 -5.69 -7.83
N GLU A 73 2.53 -5.54 -8.89
CA GLU A 73 2.14 -4.99 -10.19
C GLU A 73 1.54 -3.57 -10.14
N VAL A 74 2.00 -2.73 -9.21
CA VAL A 74 1.48 -1.36 -9.04
C VAL A 74 2.34 -0.31 -9.74
N SER A 75 1.73 0.77 -10.24
CA SER A 75 2.45 1.95 -10.74
C SER A 75 2.54 3.02 -9.66
N LEU A 76 3.77 3.44 -9.31
CA LEU A 76 4.01 4.51 -8.34
C LEU A 76 4.09 5.88 -9.01
N ASP A 77 3.63 6.92 -8.30
CA ASP A 77 3.67 8.31 -8.75
C ASP A 77 4.90 9.06 -8.24
N LYS A 78 5.32 10.09 -8.99
CA LYS A 78 6.37 11.03 -8.56
C LYS A 78 5.82 12.04 -7.56
N GLY A 79 6.58 12.32 -6.49
CA GLY A 79 6.41 13.52 -5.67
C GLY A 79 5.36 13.44 -4.58
N ARG A 80 5.33 12.33 -3.82
CA ARG A 80 4.45 12.21 -2.67
C ARG A 80 5.28 11.93 -1.42
N ILE A 81 5.11 12.79 -0.44
CA ILE A 81 5.66 12.61 0.90
C ILE A 81 4.93 11.41 1.51
N PHE A 82 5.64 10.31 1.58
CA PHE A 82 5.20 9.18 2.38
C PHE A 82 5.62 9.44 3.83
N SER A 83 4.82 9.03 4.80
CA SER A 83 5.27 8.96 6.19
C SER A 83 4.81 7.62 6.73
N PHE A 84 5.76 6.71 6.93
CA PHE A 84 5.50 5.38 7.47
C PHE A 84 6.35 5.14 8.72
N PRO A 85 6.06 5.86 9.82
CA PRO A 85 6.88 5.83 11.03
C PRO A 85 6.92 4.45 11.70
N CYS A 86 5.97 3.57 11.40
CA CYS A 86 5.86 2.24 11.98
C CYS A 86 6.24 1.09 11.02
N MET A 87 6.64 1.39 9.79
CA MET A 87 6.87 0.37 8.75
C MET A 87 8.07 -0.50 9.09
N LYS A 88 7.83 -1.80 9.28
CA LYS A 88 8.87 -2.81 9.54
C LYS A 88 9.15 -3.70 8.34
N THR A 89 8.13 -3.99 7.53
CA THR A 89 8.24 -4.95 6.42
C THR A 89 7.67 -4.35 5.15
N MET A 90 8.44 -4.39 4.07
CA MET A 90 8.01 -3.91 2.75
C MET A 90 8.36 -4.92 1.67
N HIS A 91 7.34 -5.37 0.92
CA HIS A 91 7.49 -6.24 -0.25
C HIS A 91 7.05 -5.49 -1.51
N LEU A 92 7.96 -5.34 -2.46
CA LEU A 92 7.74 -4.64 -3.72
C LEU A 92 8.00 -5.59 -4.88
N GLU A 93 6.95 -5.99 -5.59
CA GLU A 93 6.98 -7.06 -6.57
C GLU A 93 6.41 -6.55 -7.90
N ASP A 94 7.16 -6.59 -9.01
CA ASP A 94 6.72 -6.17 -10.35
C ASP A 94 6.14 -4.75 -10.45
N ASN A 95 6.57 -3.86 -9.57
CA ASN A 95 6.08 -2.49 -9.56
C ASN A 95 6.79 -1.61 -10.60
N VAL A 96 6.06 -0.65 -11.15
CA VAL A 96 6.59 0.37 -12.07
C VAL A 96 6.93 1.63 -11.28
N TYR A 97 8.18 2.06 -11.35
CA TYR A 97 8.68 3.29 -10.72
C TYR A 97 8.94 4.36 -11.79
N PRO A 98 8.54 5.62 -11.57
CA PRO A 98 8.72 6.67 -12.57
C PRO A 98 10.18 7.12 -12.68
N ASN A 99 11.00 6.91 -11.64
CA ASN A 99 12.44 7.15 -11.60
C ASN A 99 13.05 6.57 -10.31
N GLU A 100 14.39 6.53 -10.23
CA GLU A 100 15.14 6.10 -9.05
C GLU A 100 14.85 6.93 -7.80
N ALA A 101 14.60 8.25 -7.95
CA ALA A 101 14.36 9.14 -6.82
C ALA A 101 13.07 8.78 -6.07
N THR A 102 12.02 8.34 -6.78
CA THR A 102 10.76 7.89 -6.15
C THR A 102 10.98 6.67 -5.25
N PHE A 103 11.82 5.72 -5.68
CA PHE A 103 12.17 4.59 -4.83
C PHE A 103 12.97 5.04 -3.60
N LYS A 104 13.99 5.90 -3.78
CA LYS A 104 14.77 6.44 -2.65
C LYS A 104 13.90 7.20 -1.64
N GLU A 105 12.96 8.00 -2.14
CA GLU A 105 11.99 8.74 -1.32
C GLU A 105 11.13 7.76 -0.51
N LEU A 106 10.55 6.73 -1.14
CA LEU A 106 9.74 5.71 -0.46
C LEU A 106 10.48 5.05 0.72
N ILE A 107 11.74 4.66 0.51
CA ILE A 107 12.55 4.03 1.56
C ILE A 107 12.92 5.04 2.66
N SER A 108 13.25 6.29 2.30
CA SER A 108 13.58 7.34 3.27
C SER A 108 12.44 7.68 4.24
N CYS A 109 11.20 7.40 3.85
CA CYS A 109 9.99 7.60 4.64
C CYS A 109 9.73 6.50 5.68
N CYS A 110 10.59 5.47 5.76
CA CYS A 110 10.41 4.28 6.61
C CYS A 110 11.58 4.14 7.61
N PRO A 111 11.65 4.96 8.68
CA PRO A 111 12.83 5.03 9.56
C PRO A 111 13.09 3.77 10.38
N VAL A 112 12.10 2.88 10.52
CA VAL A 112 12.17 1.65 11.32
C VAL A 112 12.06 0.38 10.46
N LEU A 113 12.33 0.49 9.16
CA LEU A 113 12.25 -0.64 8.23
C LEU A 113 13.28 -1.71 8.58
N GLU A 114 12.81 -2.92 8.85
CA GLU A 114 13.62 -4.09 9.24
C GLU A 114 13.80 -5.08 8.08
N ASP A 115 12.77 -5.23 7.23
CA ASP A 115 12.72 -6.17 6.10
C ASP A 115 12.26 -5.45 4.83
N LEU A 116 13.07 -5.56 3.77
CA LEU A 116 12.75 -5.05 2.44
C LEU A 116 12.99 -6.15 1.41
N THR A 117 11.95 -6.53 0.69
CA THR A 117 12.01 -7.43 -0.46
C THR A 117 11.67 -6.68 -1.73
N ILE A 118 12.49 -6.87 -2.77
CA ILE A 118 12.24 -6.33 -4.11
C ILE A 118 12.39 -7.47 -5.12
N SER A 119 11.37 -7.70 -5.94
CA SER A 119 11.41 -8.72 -7.00
C SER A 119 10.91 -8.16 -8.33
N PHE A 120 11.62 -8.52 -9.39
CA PHE A 120 11.24 -8.24 -10.77
C PHE A 120 11.12 -9.60 -11.47
N TRP A 121 9.91 -10.06 -11.69
CA TRP A 121 9.61 -11.20 -12.54
C TRP A 121 9.75 -10.70 -13.98
N PHE A 122 10.94 -10.88 -14.54
CA PHE A 122 11.30 -10.47 -15.90
C PHE A 122 10.22 -10.88 -16.93
N ARG A 123 9.69 -9.88 -17.66
CA ARG A 123 9.09 -10.09 -18.99
C ARG A 123 10.22 -10.36 -19.99
N PHE A 124 10.82 -11.56 -19.96
CA PHE A 124 11.48 -12.05 -21.18
C PHE A 124 10.36 -12.44 -22.15
N THR A 125 10.07 -11.53 -23.08
CA THR A 125 9.73 -11.95 -24.42
C THR A 125 10.91 -11.54 -25.28
N ASP A 126 11.79 -12.50 -25.53
CA ASP A 126 12.78 -12.40 -26.61
C ASP A 126 12.05 -11.98 -27.90
N SER A 127 12.60 -10.99 -28.60
CA SER A 127 12.38 -10.73 -30.02
C SER A 127 13.55 -9.95 -30.59
#